data_AF-A0A227IM48-F1
#
_entry.id   AF-A0A227IM48-F1
#
_cell.length_a   1.000
_cell.length_b   1.000
_cell.length_c   1.000
_cell.angle_alpha   90.00
_cell.angle_beta   90.00
_cell.angle_gamma   90.00
#
_symmetry.space_group_name_H-M   'P 1'
#
loop_
_entity.id
_entity.type
_entity.pdbx_description
1 polymer ?
#
loop_
_entity_poly.entity_id
_entity_poly.type
_entity_poly.pdbx_seq_one_letter_code
_entity_poly.pdbx_strand_id
1 'polypeptide(L)' 'MGLAVVVAVTKAGKWQYLWNEWFTSVDHKKLGFMYIAVAMLMLVRGFADAVMMRSQQLLSSAGEAGYLPPHHYDQIFTAH' A
#
# COMPACT_ATOMS: atom_id res chain seq x y z
N MET A 1 7.82 -7.75 4.56
CA MET A 1 8.30 -6.97 3.39
C MET A 1 9.12 -5.75 3.78
N GLY A 2 8.59 -4.79 4.58
CA GLY A 2 9.31 -3.55 4.93
C GLY A 2 10.70 -3.76 5.57
N LEU A 3 10.82 -4.69 6.52
CA LEU A 3 12.10 -5.04 7.14
C LEU A 3 13.14 -5.55 6.13
N ALA A 4 12.72 -6.32 5.14
CA ALA A 4 13.63 -6.85 4.12
C ALA A 4 14.21 -5.73 3.24
N VAL A 5 13.38 -4.74 2.90
CA VAL A 5 13.81 -3.55 2.13
C VAL A 5 14.82 -2.73 2.94
N VAL A 6 14.54 -2.48 4.23
CA VAL A 6 15.45 -1.73 5.12
C VAL A 6 16.80 -2.44 5.26
N VAL A 7 16.79 -3.78 5.43
CA VAL A 7 18.03 -4.57 5.51
C VAL A 7 18.80 -4.54 4.18
N ALA A 8 18.11 -4.65 3.04
CA ALA A 8 18.75 -4.58 1.72
C ALA A 8 19.41 -3.21 1.46
N VAL A 9 18.72 -2.11 1.79
CA VAL A 9 19.26 -0.74 1.67
C VAL A 9 20.47 -0.54 2.59
N THR A 10 20.41 -1.08 3.81
CA THR A 10 21.51 -1.01 4.78
C THR A 10 22.73 -1.79 4.30
N LYS A 11 22.56 -3.02 3.80
CA LYS A 11 23.66 -3.80 3.21
C LYS A 11 24.24 -3.14 1.96
N ALA A 12 23.42 -2.45 1.18
CA ALA A 12 23.88 -1.74 -0.02
C ALA A 12 24.56 -0.39 0.28
N GLY A 13 24.53 0.09 1.53
CA GLY A 13 25.16 1.37 1.92
C GLY A 13 24.54 2.62 1.27
N LYS A 14 23.33 2.51 0.71
CA LYS A 14 22.72 3.57 -0.13
C LYS A 14 21.96 4.64 0.66
N TRP A 15 22.05 4.64 2.00
CA TRP A 15 21.34 5.59 2.85
C TRP A 15 21.68 7.05 2.52
N GLN A 16 22.96 7.38 2.35
CA GLN A 16 23.40 8.74 2.01
C GLN A 16 22.91 9.19 0.63
N TYR A 17 22.89 8.28 -0.35
CA TYR A 17 22.35 8.56 -1.68
C TYR A 17 20.84 8.81 -1.63
N LEU A 18 20.07 7.94 -0.97
CA LEU A 18 18.62 8.12 -0.83
C LEU A 18 18.27 9.42 -0.10
N TRP A 19 19.03 9.78 0.92
CA TRP A 19 18.84 11.02 1.66
C TRP A 19 19.07 12.25 0.77
N ASN A 20 20.26 12.37 0.19
CA ASN A 20 20.67 13.57 -0.54
C ASN A 20 19.96 13.73 -1.89
N GLU A 21 19.65 12.63 -2.58
CA GLU A 21 19.11 12.68 -3.94
C GLU A 21 17.60 12.59 -4.02
N TRP A 22 16.94 11.96 -3.05
CA TRP A 22 15.51 11.64 -3.13
C TRP A 22 14.73 12.25 -1.97
N PHE A 23 15.00 11.84 -0.72
CA PHE A 23 14.16 12.22 0.42
C PHE A 23 14.17 13.72 0.72
N THR A 24 15.33 14.37 0.60
CA THR A 24 15.44 15.83 0.80
C THR A 24 15.51 16.62 -0.49
N SER A 25 15.12 16.02 -1.62
CA SER A 25 15.13 16.69 -2.91
C SER A 25 14.08 17.81 -2.96
N VAL A 26 14.43 18.95 -3.58
CA VAL A 26 13.51 20.05 -3.92
C VAL A 26 13.17 20.11 -5.41
N ASP A 27 13.76 19.23 -6.23
CA ASP A 27 13.48 19.13 -7.66
C ASP A 27 12.05 18.64 -7.91
N HIS A 28 11.22 19.51 -8.49
CA HIS A 28 9.82 19.24 -8.83
C HIS A 28 9.63 17.97 -9.68
N LYS A 29 10.60 17.60 -10.53
CA LYS A 29 10.52 16.35 -11.32
C LYS A 29 10.63 15.12 -10.43
N LYS A 30 11.59 15.13 -9.49
CA LYS A 30 11.80 14.04 -8.53
C LYS A 30 10.63 13.94 -7.56
N LEU A 31 10.13 15.07 -7.04
CA LEU A 31 8.92 15.07 -6.22
C LEU A 31 7.73 14.50 -6.99
N GLY A 32 7.48 14.98 -8.22
CA GLY A 32 6.39 14.49 -9.06
C GLY A 32 6.44 12.97 -9.25
N PHE A 33 7.63 12.42 -9.52
CA PHE A 33 7.82 10.98 -9.60
C PHE A 33 7.51 10.26 -8.28
N MET A 34 8.01 10.76 -7.14
CA MET A 34 7.73 10.17 -5.83
C MET A 34 6.23 10.15 -5.51
N TYR A 35 5.50 11.24 -5.80
CA TYR A 35 4.05 11.32 -5.60
C TYR A 35 3.29 10.30 -6.45
N ILE A 36 3.62 10.20 -7.74
CA ILE A 36 2.99 9.23 -8.64
C ILE A 36 3.30 7.80 -8.17
N ALA A 37 4.55 7.52 -7.77
CA ALA A 37 4.93 6.21 -7.26
C ALA A 37 4.11 5.82 -6.01
N VAL A 38 3.95 6.74 -5.05
CA VAL A 38 3.12 6.51 -3.85
C VAL A 38 1.65 6.34 -4.22
N ALA A 39 1.12 7.16 -5.13
CA ALA A 39 -0.26 7.05 -5.60
C ALA A 39 -0.53 5.68 -6.25
N MET A 40 0.39 5.19 -7.08
CA MET A 40 0.28 3.86 -7.70
C MET A 40 0.35 2.73 -6.66
N LEU A 41 1.22 2.84 -5.65
CA LEU A 41 1.29 1.86 -4.56
C LEU A 41 -0.01 1.84 -3.74
N MET A 42 -0.56 3.01 -3.43
CA MET A 42 -1.84 3.12 -2.71
C MET A 42 -3.03 2.69 -3.55
N LEU A 43 -2.97 2.86 -4.89
CA LEU A 43 -3.98 2.33 -5.80
C LEU A 43 -4.06 0.81 -5.73
N VAL A 44 -2.91 0.12 -5.75
CA VAL A 44 -2.87 -1.35 -5.62
C VAL A 44 -3.45 -1.79 -4.27
N ARG A 45 -3.13 -1.07 -3.19
CA ARG A 45 -3.68 -1.34 -1.86
C ARG A 45 -5.20 -1.13 -1.81
N GLY A 46 -5.68 0.03 -2.25
CA GLY A 46 -7.13 0.33 -2.28
C GLY A 46 -7.90 -0.62 -3.21
N PHE A 47 -7.29 -1.06 -4.32
CA PHE A 47 -7.87 -2.08 -5.19
C PHE A 47 -7.98 -3.44 -4.49
N ALA A 48 -6.96 -3.87 -3.75
CA ALA A 48 -7.04 -5.09 -2.95
C ALA A 48 -8.17 -5.01 -1.92
N ASP A 49 -8.32 -3.87 -1.23
CA ASP A 49 -9.41 -3.61 -0.30
C ASP A 49 -10.78 -3.69 -1.00
N ALA A 50 -10.91 -3.11 -2.20
CA ALA A 50 -12.14 -3.19 -3.00
C ALA A 50 -12.50 -4.62 -3.43
N VAL A 51 -11.52 -5.42 -3.86
CA VAL A 51 -11.72 -6.83 -4.21
C VAL A 51 -12.15 -7.64 -2.98
N MET A 52 -11.57 -7.38 -1.81
CA MET A 52 -11.97 -8.03 -0.57
C MET A 52 -13.41 -7.69 -0.20
N MET A 53 -13.82 -6.42 -0.32
CA MET A 53 -15.21 -6.03 -0.06
C MET A 53 -16.20 -6.67 -1.02
N ARG A 54 -15.89 -6.68 -2.33
CA ARG A 54 -16.79 -7.28 -3.34
C ARG A 54 -16.89 -8.79 -3.23
N SER A 55 -15.79 -9.49 -2.96
CA SER A 55 -15.82 -10.95 -2.75
C SER A 55 -16.61 -11.33 -1.50
N GLN A 56 -16.49 -10.56 -0.41
CA GLN A 56 -17.29 -10.78 0.80
C GLN A 56 -18.80 -10.57 0.55
N GLN A 57 -19.18 -9.53 -0.21
CA GLN A 57 -20.58 -9.31 -0.60
C GLN A 57 -21.14 -10.45 -1.46
N LEU A 58 -20.34 -10.99 -2.39
CA LEU A 58 -20.74 -12.13 -3.22
C LEU A 58 -20.99 -13.39 -2.38
N LEU A 59 -20.07 -13.71 -1.46
CA LEU A 59 -20.19 -14.90 -0.60
C LEU A 59 -21.35 -14.81 0.39
N SER A 60 -21.52 -13.66 1.05
CA SER A 60 -22.65 -13.42 1.95
C SER A 60 -24.00 -13.46 1.23
N SER A 61 -24.07 -13.00 -0.01
CA SER A 61 -25.29 -13.09 -0.83
C SER A 61 -25.62 -14.53 -1.27
N ALA A 62 -24.62 -15.42 -1.29
CA ALA A 62 -24.80 -16.84 -1.61
C ALA A 62 -25.24 -17.69 -0.40
N GLY A 63 -25.43 -17.07 0.79
CA GLY A 63 -25.85 -17.76 2.02
C GLY A 63 -24.69 -18.33 2.85
N GLU A 64 -23.44 -18.11 2.44
CA GLU A 64 -22.24 -18.49 3.18
C GLU A 64 -21.87 -17.40 4.21
N ALA A 65 -21.27 -17.78 5.33
CA ALA A 65 -20.85 -16.83 6.38
C ALA A 65 -19.77 -15.82 5.91
N GLY A 66 -19.16 -16.05 4.73
CA GLY A 66 -18.03 -15.28 4.22
C GLY A 66 -16.74 -15.54 4.99
N TYR A 67 -15.68 -14.78 4.68
CA TYR A 67 -14.36 -14.90 5.32
C TYR A 67 -13.94 -13.66 6.10
N LEU A 68 -14.68 -12.54 5.98
CA LEU A 68 -14.46 -11.32 6.76
C LEU A 68 -15.54 -11.16 7.83
N PRO A 69 -15.20 -11.34 9.12
CA PRO A 69 -16.08 -10.95 10.21
C PRO A 69 -16.41 -9.44 10.15
N PRO A 70 -17.54 -8.98 10.72
CA PRO A 70 -17.98 -7.59 10.62
C PRO A 70 -16.91 -6.57 11.03
N HIS A 71 -16.16 -6.84 12.09
CA HIS A 71 -15.12 -5.91 12.58
C HIS A 71 -13.94 -5.75 11.61
N HIS A 72 -13.62 -6.76 10.80
CA HIS A 72 -12.57 -6.66 9.79
C HIS A 72 -13.07 -6.02 8.50
N TYR A 73 -14.34 -6.27 8.14
CA TYR A 73 -14.95 -5.63 6.98
C TYR A 73 -15.04 -4.11 7.18
N ASP A 74 -15.48 -3.65 8.35
CA ASP A 74 -15.59 -2.21 8.66
C ASP A 74 -14.23 -1.50 8.66
N GLN A 75 -13.18 -2.20 9.10
CA GLN A 75 -11.81 -1.68 9.04
C GLN A 75 -11.33 -1.53 7.59
N ILE A 76 -11.57 -2.53 6.74
CA ILE A 76 -11.19 -2.49 5.32
C ILE A 76 -11.96 -1.37 4.60
N PHE A 77 -13.26 -1.23 4.85
CA PHE A 77 -14.08 -0.18 4.26
C PHE A 77 -13.65 1.22 4.68
N THR A 78 -13.33 1.42 5.96
CA THR A 78 -12.87 2.73 6.47
C THR A 78 -11.48 3.11 5.97
N ALA A 79 -10.64 2.10 5.72
CA ALA A 79 -9.26 2.29 5.33
C ALA A 79 -9.07 2.44 3.80
N HIS A 80 -10.07 2.05 3.02
CA HIS A 80 -10.22 2.28 1.58
C HIS A 80 -10.62 3.73 1.31
#